data_AF-P15164-F1
#
_entry.id   AF-P15164-F1
#
_cell.length_a   1.000
_cell.length_b   1.000
_cell.length_c   1.000
_cell.angle_alpha   90.00
_cell.angle_beta   90.00
_cell.angle_gamma   90.00
#
_symmetry.space_group_name_H-M   'P 1'
#
loop_
_entity.id
_entity.type
_entity.pdbx_description
1 polymer ?
#
loop_
_entity_poly.entity_id
_entity_poly.type
_entity_poly.pdbx_seq_one_letter_code
_entity_poly.pdbx_strand_id
1 'polypeptide(L)'
;MLTAEDKKLIQQVWDKLQGCQEEVGAETLQRMFTTYPQTKTYFPHFDLSPGSDQIRGHGKKVVAALGTAVKSLDNLSQALSELSNLHAYNLRVDPVNFKLLAQCLQVVLATHMTKDYTPEIHAAFDKFLSAVAAVLAEKYR
;
A
#
# COMPACT_ATOMS: atom_id res chain seq x y z
N MET A 1 -3.91 -1.42 17.00
CA MET A 1 -2.51 -1.33 17.47
C MET A 1 -1.80 -2.60 17.01
N LEU A 2 -0.54 -2.50 16.59
CA LEU A 2 0.26 -3.66 16.18
C LEU A 2 0.93 -4.28 17.41
N THR A 3 0.75 -5.59 17.59
CA THR A 3 1.47 -6.37 18.60
C THR A 3 2.93 -6.61 18.18
N ALA A 4 3.77 -7.08 19.11
CA ALA A 4 5.14 -7.47 18.78
C ALA A 4 5.20 -8.57 17.70
N GLU A 5 4.27 -9.54 17.75
CA GLU A 5 4.19 -10.59 16.73
C GLU A 5 3.71 -10.02 15.39
N ASP A 6 2.72 -9.12 15.37
CA ASP A 6 2.28 -8.46 14.14
C ASP A 6 3.49 -7.77 13.46
N LYS A 7 4.28 -7.00 14.22
CA LYS A 7 5.46 -6.29 13.69
C LYS A 7 6.51 -7.24 13.12
N LYS A 8 6.77 -8.37 13.78
CA LYS A 8 7.71 -9.40 13.32
C LYS A 8 7.24 -10.01 12.00
N LEU A 9 5.96 -10.37 11.90
CA LEU A 9 5.38 -10.92 10.68
C LEU A 9 5.41 -9.90 9.53
N ILE A 10 5.12 -8.63 9.81
CA ILE A 10 5.22 -7.54 8.83
C ILE A 10 6.65 -7.42 8.29
N GLN A 11 7.64 -7.40 9.17
CA GLN A 11 9.05 -7.33 8.77
C GLN A 11 9.47 -8.55 7.93
N GLN A 12 9.06 -9.75 8.33
CA GLN A 12 9.37 -10.99 7.62
C GLN A 12 8.83 -10.97 6.17
N VAL A 13 7.58 -10.55 5.97
CA VAL A 13 7.03 -10.39 4.62
C VAL A 13 7.76 -9.30 3.86
N TRP A 14 8.04 -8.17 4.52
CA TRP A 14 8.74 -7.05 3.89
C TRP A 14 10.13 -7.44 3.36
N ASP A 15 10.86 -8.27 4.11
CA ASP A 15 12.17 -8.78 3.68
C ASP A 15 12.05 -9.67 2.43
N LYS A 16 10.97 -10.44 2.29
CA LYS A 16 10.67 -11.21 1.07
C LYS A 16 10.30 -10.33 -0.14
N LEU A 17 9.81 -9.11 0.09
CA LEU A 17 9.45 -8.16 -0.98
C LEU A 17 10.64 -7.36 -1.50
N GLN A 18 11.82 -7.47 -0.88
CA GLN A 18 13.00 -6.75 -1.33
C GLN A 18 13.42 -7.21 -2.73
N GLY A 19 13.55 -6.26 -3.66
CA GLY A 19 13.90 -6.51 -5.06
C GLY A 19 12.69 -6.63 -6.00
N CYS A 20 11.49 -6.86 -5.45
CA CYS A 20 10.25 -7.01 -6.22
C CYS A 20 9.32 -5.80 -6.11
N GLN A 21 9.80 -4.66 -5.61
CA GLN A 21 8.93 -3.51 -5.26
C GLN A 21 8.18 -2.95 -6.46
N GLU A 22 8.82 -2.94 -7.63
CA GLU A 22 8.20 -2.45 -8.85
C GLU A 22 7.09 -3.38 -9.35
N GLU A 23 7.36 -4.69 -9.39
CA GLU A 23 6.40 -5.71 -9.82
C GLU A 23 5.18 -5.76 -8.91
N VAL A 24 5.40 -5.87 -7.59
CA VAL A 24 4.33 -5.92 -6.59
C VAL A 24 3.51 -4.64 -6.62
N GLY A 25 4.17 -3.48 -6.74
CA GLY A 25 3.49 -2.19 -6.80
C GLY A 25 2.67 -2.02 -8.07
N ALA A 26 3.23 -2.39 -9.22
CA ALA A 26 2.55 -2.31 -10.51
C ALA A 26 1.32 -3.23 -10.54
N GLU A 27 1.46 -4.47 -10.08
CA GLU A 27 0.35 -5.42 -10.02
C GLU A 27 -0.75 -4.95 -9.07
N THR A 28 -0.36 -4.40 -7.91
CA THR A 28 -1.32 -3.84 -6.94
C THR A 28 -2.17 -2.74 -7.57
N LEU A 29 -1.53 -1.80 -8.28
CA LEU A 29 -2.23 -0.72 -8.98
C LEU A 29 -3.08 -1.25 -10.13
N GLN A 30 -2.57 -2.18 -10.93
CA GLN A 30 -3.32 -2.77 -12.04
C GLN A 30 -4.59 -3.48 -11.55
N ARG A 31 -4.49 -4.23 -10.44
CA ARG A 31 -5.65 -4.85 -9.80
C ARG A 31 -6.64 -3.81 -9.29
N MET A 32 -6.17 -2.74 -8.64
CA MET A 32 -7.05 -1.67 -8.17
C MET A 32 -7.80 -1.01 -9.33
N PHE A 33 -7.10 -0.65 -10.40
CA PHE A 33 -7.71 -0.02 -11.57
C PHE A 33 -8.69 -0.94 -12.29
N THR A 34 -8.45 -2.25 -12.28
CA THR A 34 -9.34 -3.23 -12.93
C THR A 34 -10.58 -3.51 -12.09
N THR A 35 -10.40 -3.78 -10.79
CA THR A 35 -11.48 -4.16 -9.87
C THR A 35 -12.33 -2.96 -9.42
N TYR A 36 -11.70 -1.79 -9.29
CA TYR A 36 -12.32 -0.56 -8.78
C TYR A 36 -12.10 0.60 -9.79
N PRO A 37 -12.75 0.57 -10.96
CA PRO A 37 -12.47 1.50 -12.06
C PRO A 37 -12.67 2.98 -11.69
N GLN A 38 -13.49 3.30 -10.69
CA GLN A 38 -13.63 4.67 -10.17
C GLN A 38 -12.31 5.27 -9.66
N THR A 39 -11.37 4.43 -9.22
CA THR A 39 -10.03 4.87 -8.76
C THR A 39 -9.17 5.45 -9.89
N LYS A 40 -9.48 5.13 -11.16
CA LYS A 40 -8.77 5.68 -12.33
C LYS A 40 -8.93 7.19 -12.46
N THR A 41 -9.97 7.77 -11.86
CA THR A 41 -10.24 9.22 -11.92
C THR A 41 -9.15 10.07 -11.26
N TYR A 42 -8.33 9.47 -10.38
CA TYR A 42 -7.15 10.13 -9.79
C TYR A 42 -5.92 10.14 -10.72
N PHE A 43 -5.95 9.38 -11.82
CA PHE A 43 -4.81 9.19 -12.73
C PHE A 43 -5.14 9.54 -14.19
N PRO A 44 -5.81 10.67 -14.51
CA PRO A 44 -6.17 11.01 -15.89
C PRO A 44 -4.95 11.32 -16.78
N HIS A 45 -3.79 11.52 -16.15
CA HIS A 45 -2.51 11.84 -16.78
C HIS A 45 -1.60 10.61 -16.96
N PHE A 46 -2.08 9.41 -16.60
CA PHE A 46 -1.34 8.17 -16.77
C PHE A 46 -1.85 7.40 -17.99
N ASP A 47 -0.91 6.80 -18.70
CA ASP A 47 -1.17 5.58 -19.46
C ASP A 47 -1.45 4.44 -18.46
N LEU A 48 -2.70 3.97 -18.46
CA LEU A 48 -3.16 2.87 -17.61
C LEU A 48 -3.19 1.52 -18.34
N SER A 49 -2.52 1.42 -19.49
CA SER A 49 -2.34 0.15 -20.18
C SER A 49 -1.47 -0.82 -19.36
N PRO A 50 -1.72 -2.15 -19.47
CA PRO A 50 -0.89 -3.13 -18.80
C PRO A 50 0.60 -2.99 -19.17
N GLY A 51 1.45 -2.88 -18.16
CA GLY A 51 2.90 -2.75 -18.34
C GLY A 51 3.42 -1.33 -18.55
N SER A 52 2.57 -0.30 -18.46
CA SER A 52 3.01 1.09 -18.63
C SER A 52 4.10 1.47 -17.62
N ASP A 53 5.06 2.26 -18.08
CA ASP A 53 6.16 2.75 -17.24
C ASP A 53 5.65 3.66 -16.12
N GLN A 54 4.52 4.34 -16.33
CA GLN A 54 3.89 5.18 -15.31
C GLN A 54 3.30 4.33 -14.17
N ILE A 55 2.63 3.22 -14.47
CA ILE A 55 2.14 2.28 -13.44
C ILE A 55 3.32 1.66 -12.69
N ARG A 56 4.34 1.18 -13.41
CA ARG A 56 5.54 0.57 -12.79
C ARG A 56 6.27 1.55 -11.88
N GLY A 57 6.56 2.74 -12.39
CA GLY A 57 7.25 3.80 -11.66
C GLY A 57 6.47 4.26 -10.43
N HIS A 58 5.14 4.41 -10.54
CA HIS A 58 4.30 4.78 -9.39
C HIS A 58 4.17 3.64 -8.38
N GLY A 59 3.96 2.41 -8.83
CA GLY A 59 3.90 1.21 -7.99
C GLY A 59 5.16 1.07 -7.13
N LYS A 60 6.34 1.24 -7.72
CA LYS A 60 7.61 1.25 -6.99
C LYS A 60 7.65 2.30 -5.88
N LYS A 61 7.13 3.52 -6.13
CA LYS A 61 7.04 4.59 -5.12
C LYS A 61 6.10 4.22 -3.97
N VAL A 62 4.92 3.64 -4.27
CA VAL A 62 3.95 3.19 -3.27
C VAL A 62 4.57 2.13 -2.36
N VAL A 63 5.18 1.10 -2.94
CA VAL A 63 5.81 0.03 -2.16
C VAL A 63 6.99 0.58 -1.36
N ALA A 64 7.82 1.46 -1.93
CA ALA A 64 8.91 2.10 -1.18
C ALA A 64 8.40 2.90 0.04
N ALA A 65 7.29 3.63 -0.08
CA ALA A 65 6.67 4.34 1.02
C ALA A 65 6.15 3.40 2.12
N LEU A 66 5.57 2.26 1.74
CA LEU A 66 5.22 1.20 2.70
C LEU A 66 6.47 0.64 3.39
N GLY A 67 7.60 0.53 2.70
CA GLY A 67 8.88 0.17 3.30
C GLY A 67 9.36 1.15 4.37
N THR A 68 9.19 2.45 4.13
CA THR A 68 9.43 3.47 5.15
C THR A 68 8.50 3.28 6.35
N ALA A 69 7.21 3.00 6.11
CA ALA A 69 6.25 2.72 7.17
C ALA A 69 6.63 1.46 7.99
N VAL A 70 7.08 0.38 7.34
CA VAL A 70 7.55 -0.85 8.02
C VAL A 70 8.78 -0.56 8.90
N LYS A 71 9.68 0.33 8.48
CA LYS A 71 10.83 0.76 9.30
C LYS A 71 10.44 1.68 10.46
N SER A 72 9.19 2.12 10.53
CA SER A 72 8.71 3.12 11.49
C SER A 72 7.33 2.76 12.05
N LEU A 73 7.09 1.47 12.34
CA LEU A 73 5.79 0.97 12.80
C LEU A 73 5.27 1.62 14.09
N ASP A 74 6.17 2.13 14.94
CA ASP A 74 5.82 2.86 16.17
C ASP A 74 5.62 4.37 15.97
N ASN A 75 5.91 4.89 14.77
CA ASN A 75 5.90 6.33 14.50
C ASN A 75 5.41 6.66 13.08
N LEU A 76 4.32 6.02 12.67
CA LEU A 76 3.79 6.12 11.30
C LEU A 76 3.41 7.55 10.91
N SER A 77 2.76 8.32 11.78
CA SER A 77 2.34 9.71 11.48
C SER A 77 3.53 10.61 11.16
N GLN A 78 4.64 10.48 11.89
CA GLN A 78 5.85 11.25 11.56
C GLN A 78 6.47 10.76 10.25
N ALA A 79 6.61 9.44 10.07
CA ALA A 79 7.25 8.85 8.90
C ALA A 79 6.49 9.13 7.59
N LEU A 80 5.17 9.32 7.65
CA LEU A 80 4.31 9.53 6.49
C LEU A 80 3.76 10.96 6.38
N SER A 81 4.19 11.89 7.23
CA SER A 81 3.64 13.26 7.33
C SER A 81 3.56 13.99 5.97
N GLU A 82 4.63 13.94 5.18
CA GLU A 82 4.65 14.56 3.84
C GLU A 82 3.64 13.91 2.88
N LEU A 83 3.51 12.57 2.93
CA LEU A 83 2.54 11.85 2.13
C LEU A 83 1.12 12.12 2.59
N SER A 84 0.87 12.24 3.89
CA SER A 84 -0.44 12.64 4.42
C SER A 84 -0.84 14.03 3.93
N ASN A 85 0.08 15.00 3.98
CA ASN A 85 -0.17 16.35 3.44
C ASN A 85 -0.44 16.31 1.93
N LEU A 86 0.35 15.55 1.18
CA LEU A 86 0.19 15.38 -0.27
C LEU A 86 -1.20 14.82 -0.61
N HIS A 87 -1.58 13.70 0.02
CA HIS A 87 -2.82 13.02 -0.30
C HIS A 87 -4.06 13.79 0.15
N ALA A 88 -3.97 14.52 1.26
CA ALA A 88 -5.10 15.29 1.78
C ALA A 88 -5.27 16.64 1.07
N TYR A 89 -4.22 17.47 1.01
CA TYR A 89 -4.37 18.86 0.56
C TYR A 89 -4.26 19.03 -0.95
N ASN A 90 -3.42 18.21 -1.60
CA ASN A 90 -3.18 18.34 -3.05
C ASN A 90 -4.02 17.34 -3.84
N LEU A 91 -3.86 16.04 -3.56
CA LEU A 91 -4.49 14.99 -4.36
C LEU A 91 -5.96 14.78 -3.98
N ARG A 92 -6.36 15.16 -2.77
CA ARG A 92 -7.73 15.03 -2.23
C ARG A 92 -8.31 13.63 -2.46
N VAL A 93 -7.50 12.60 -2.20
CA VAL A 93 -7.90 11.19 -2.31
C VAL A 93 -8.96 10.87 -1.25
N ASP A 94 -10.15 10.46 -1.68
CA ASP A 94 -11.20 10.02 -0.76
C ASP A 94 -10.67 8.86 0.11
N PRO A 95 -10.76 8.96 1.46
CA PRO A 95 -10.23 7.96 2.38
C PRO A 95 -10.66 6.52 2.08
N VAL A 96 -11.81 6.29 1.43
CA VAL A 96 -12.25 4.93 1.05
C VAL A 96 -11.26 4.25 0.11
N ASN A 97 -10.56 4.99 -0.76
CA ASN A 97 -9.69 4.43 -1.78
C ASN A 97 -8.40 3.83 -1.19
N PHE A 98 -7.94 4.30 -0.01
CA PHE A 98 -6.81 3.66 0.67
C PHE A 98 -7.13 2.21 1.07
N LYS A 99 -8.38 1.94 1.46
CA LYS A 99 -8.84 0.57 1.80
C LYS A 99 -8.88 -0.32 0.56
N LEU A 100 -9.29 0.22 -0.59
CA LEU A 100 -9.31 -0.52 -1.86
C LEU A 100 -7.90 -0.91 -2.29
N LEU A 101 -6.95 0.03 -2.21
CA LEU A 101 -5.55 -0.25 -2.51
C LEU A 101 -4.96 -1.29 -1.53
N ALA A 102 -5.25 -1.16 -0.23
CA ALA A 102 -4.81 -2.12 0.78
C ALA A 102 -5.31 -3.54 0.50
N GLN A 103 -6.58 -3.70 0.13
CA GLN A 103 -7.15 -4.98 -0.26
C GLN A 103 -6.46 -5.57 -1.49
N CYS A 104 -6.22 -4.75 -2.53
CA CYS A 104 -5.48 -5.19 -3.71
C CYS A 104 -4.06 -5.64 -3.37
N LEU A 105 -3.36 -4.94 -2.49
CA LEU A 105 -2.02 -5.34 -2.05
C LEU A 105 -2.06 -6.69 -1.34
N GLN A 106 -3.01 -6.91 -0.43
CA GLN A 106 -3.13 -8.22 0.23
C GLN A 106 -3.41 -9.35 -0.76
N VAL A 107 -4.20 -9.10 -1.80
CA VAL A 107 -4.42 -10.08 -2.88
C VAL A 107 -3.11 -10.39 -3.62
N VAL A 108 -2.30 -9.38 -3.92
CA VAL A 108 -0.97 -9.58 -4.54
C VAL A 108 -0.08 -10.41 -3.60
N LEU A 109 0.03 -10.03 -2.33
CA LEU A 109 0.83 -10.78 -1.35
C LEU A 109 0.37 -12.24 -1.24
N ALA A 110 -0.93 -12.48 -1.13
CA ALA A 110 -1.48 -13.83 -1.07
C ALA A 110 -1.20 -14.64 -2.35
N THR A 111 -1.25 -14.01 -3.52
CA THR A 111 -0.99 -14.67 -4.81
C THR A 111 0.47 -15.09 -4.92
N HIS A 112 1.40 -14.23 -4.53
CA HIS A 112 2.85 -14.48 -4.66
C HIS A 112 3.40 -15.37 -3.54
N MET A 113 2.91 -15.24 -2.32
CA MET A 113 3.39 -16.02 -1.18
C MET A 113 2.67 -17.37 -1.05
N THR A 114 1.48 -17.52 -1.65
CA THR A 114 0.68 -18.76 -1.63
C THR A 114 0.49 -19.30 -0.21
N LYS A 115 1.03 -20.48 0.11
CA LYS A 115 0.94 -21.14 1.42
C LYS A 115 1.65 -20.36 2.53
N ASP A 116 2.61 -19.51 2.19
CA ASP A 116 3.34 -18.69 3.16
C ASP A 116 2.53 -17.48 3.63
N TYR A 117 1.42 -17.12 2.97
CA TYR A 117 0.54 -16.03 3.41
C TYR A 117 -0.48 -16.54 4.43
N THR A 118 0.01 -16.84 5.63
CA THR A 118 -0.81 -17.44 6.69
C THR A 118 -1.89 -16.49 7.20
N PRO A 119 -2.94 -17.00 7.89
CA PRO A 119 -3.96 -16.14 8.51
C PRO A 119 -3.39 -15.10 9.48
N GLU A 120 -2.31 -15.43 10.19
CA GLU A 120 -1.62 -14.51 11.10
C GLU A 120 -0.93 -13.39 10.33
N ILE A 121 -0.27 -13.69 9.21
CA ILE A 121 0.34 -12.70 8.33
C ILE A 121 -0.75 -11.79 7.73
N HIS A 122 -1.85 -12.38 7.24
CA HIS A 122 -2.99 -11.61 6.73
C HIS A 122 -3.49 -10.63 7.79
N ALA A 123 -3.76 -11.10 9.01
CA ALA A 123 -4.27 -10.26 10.09
C ALA A 123 -3.27 -9.15 10.47
N ALA A 124 -1.96 -9.44 10.48
CA ALA A 124 -0.92 -8.45 10.75
C ALA A 124 -0.89 -7.35 9.66
N PHE A 125 -0.95 -7.75 8.38
CA PHE A 125 -0.98 -6.80 7.27
C PHE A 125 -2.28 -5.99 7.20
N ASP A 126 -3.42 -6.56 7.56
CA ASP A 126 -4.69 -5.83 7.63
C ASP A 126 -4.64 -4.70 8.66
N LYS A 127 -4.14 -5.00 9.86
CA LYS A 127 -3.92 -3.98 10.91
C LYS A 127 -2.92 -2.92 10.44
N PHE A 128 -1.82 -3.33 9.80
CA PHE A 128 -0.78 -2.42 9.33
C PHE A 128 -1.29 -1.47 8.25
N LEU A 129 -1.90 -2.01 7.20
CA LEU A 129 -2.41 -1.21 6.09
C LEU A 129 -3.58 -0.32 6.53
N SER A 130 -4.40 -0.78 7.48
CA SER A 130 -5.42 0.06 8.13
C SER A 130 -4.80 1.23 8.89
N ALA A 131 -3.70 1.01 9.62
CA ALA A 131 -2.99 2.09 10.31
C ALA A 131 -2.37 3.09 9.33
N VAL A 132 -1.73 2.61 8.25
CA VAL A 132 -1.19 3.46 7.18
C VAL A 132 -2.30 4.28 6.53
N ALA A 133 -3.43 3.67 6.18
CA ALA A 133 -4.58 4.36 5.59
C ALA A 133 -5.12 5.46 6.53
N ALA A 134 -5.22 5.17 7.82
CA ALA A 134 -5.67 6.16 8.81
C ALA A 134 -4.70 7.35 8.92
N VAL A 135 -3.39 7.11 8.85
CA VAL A 135 -2.36 8.16 8.86
C VAL A 135 -2.39 9.00 7.58
N LEU A 136 -2.52 8.37 6.40
CA LEU A 136 -2.60 9.11 5.14
C LEU A 136 -3.87 9.97 5.05
N ALA A 137 -4.93 9.59 5.76
CA ALA A 137 -6.18 10.34 5.85
C ALA A 137 -6.27 11.27 7.09
N GLU A 138 -5.25 11.33 7.96
CA GLU A 138 -5.38 12.02 9.25
C GLU A 138 -5.59 13.53 9.12
N LYS A 139 -5.14 14.13 8.00
CA LYS A 139 -5.21 15.57 7.72
C LYS A 139 -6.55 16.05 7.14
N TYR A 140 -7.51 15.14 6.95
CA TYR A 140 -8.88 15.48 6.56
C TYR A 140 -9.76 15.91 7.74
N ARG A 141 -9.26 15.82 8.97
CA ARG A 141 -9.98 16.10 10.22
C ARG A 141 -9.12 16.91 11.18
#